data_AF-A0A7C7VIT4-F1
#
_entry.id   AF-A0A7C7VIT4-F1
#
_cell.length_a   1.000
_cell.length_b   1.000
_cell.length_c   1.000
_cell.angle_alpha   90.00
_cell.angle_beta   90.00
_cell.angle_gamma   90.00
#
_symmetry.space_group_name_H-M   'P 1'
#
loop_
_entity.id
_entity.type
_entity.pdbx_description
1 polymer ?
#
loop_
_entity_poly.entity_id
_entity_poly.type
_entity_poly.pdbx_seq_one_letter_code
_entity_poly.pdbx_strand_id
1 'polypeptide(L)'
;MRRKIYLAILVFLIIVLGVSIYFFTTYAPQYLVPPRIVSYSPEDGAVCVPLESCVSISFSKPMDERSVEEAFRIYPDVEGDLSWDGLILTFQPKGTLQKNTTYTVTISTEAKDRWGNNLKSTLQFSFATDMWLVLRVTETTSSAIQKAMSTLASSKTVHRVVILPAATYTFTSTVRIPSNTTVMGEGKLRNVCVIELEGSEDPPYWDYPTAHCITNDETLVMFEVAGNNVVIKNLKIEGAVKKHESGSGTGIYIPNYKNVTIEGCELLYHRMAIYFSQSQGIVKECYIHRNYRNGYGYGVCIVGTSMTTGGSNVTVVKCEFALNRHDIASNSPETVWKLFRCYFRDNDPVQNQCSVDSHAHGGRTLRFAILNCTFKNTRPIGLKSGTGVIKFNFFHSSC
;
A
#
# COMPACT_ATOMS: atom_id res chain seq x y z
N MET A 1 -11.55 72.56 -42.51
CA MET A 1 -12.76 71.74 -42.27
C MET A 1 -12.49 70.23 -42.42
N ARG A 2 -11.94 69.76 -43.54
CA ARG A 2 -11.67 68.32 -43.79
C ARG A 2 -10.82 67.60 -42.73
N ARG A 3 -9.74 68.22 -42.24
CA ARG A 3 -8.83 67.60 -41.23
C ARG A 3 -9.53 67.29 -39.88
N LYS A 4 -10.48 68.11 -39.45
CA LYS A 4 -11.27 67.88 -38.22
C LYS A 4 -12.27 66.73 -38.43
N ILE A 5 -12.84 66.61 -39.63
CA ILE A 5 -13.74 65.52 -39.99
C ILE A 5 -12.99 64.18 -40.03
N TYR A 6 -11.81 64.12 -40.66
CA TYR A 6 -11.00 62.90 -40.67
C TYR A 6 -10.55 62.47 -39.26
N LEU A 7 -10.19 63.44 -38.40
CA LEU A 7 -9.84 63.14 -37.02
C LEU A 7 -11.03 62.59 -36.23
N ALA A 8 -12.22 63.16 -36.40
CA ALA A 8 -13.45 62.67 -35.75
C ALA A 8 -13.82 61.25 -36.21
N ILE A 9 -13.71 60.96 -37.52
CA ILE A 9 -13.94 59.62 -38.06
C ILE A 9 -12.90 58.63 -37.51
N LEU A 10 -11.62 59.01 -37.45
CA LEU A 10 -10.57 58.14 -36.91
C LEU A 10 -10.80 57.82 -35.42
N VAL A 11 -11.16 58.81 -34.61
CA VAL A 11 -11.47 58.62 -33.18
C VAL A 11 -12.70 57.71 -33.02
N PHE A 12 -13.75 57.92 -33.81
CA PHE A 12 -14.93 57.05 -33.80
C PHE A 12 -14.58 55.60 -34.16
N LEU A 13 -13.77 55.38 -35.20
CA LEU A 13 -13.31 54.05 -35.59
C LEU A 13 -12.47 53.37 -34.50
N ILE A 14 -11.60 54.10 -33.81
CA ILE A 14 -10.81 53.56 -32.70
C ILE A 14 -11.72 53.15 -31.53
N ILE A 15 -12.74 53.95 -31.21
CA ILE A 15 -13.70 53.62 -30.15
C ILE A 15 -14.50 52.37 -30.54
N VAL A 16 -15.04 52.31 -31.75
CA VAL A 16 -15.79 51.14 -32.24
C VAL A 16 -14.91 49.90 -32.23
N LEU A 17 -13.68 50.00 -32.74
CA LEU A 17 -12.73 48.89 -32.73
C LEU A 17 -12.40 48.44 -31.30
N GLY A 18 -12.19 49.38 -30.37
CA GLY A 18 -11.95 49.09 -28.96
C GLY A 18 -13.12 48.38 -28.29
N VAL A 19 -14.36 48.84 -28.54
CA VAL A 19 -15.58 48.21 -28.03
C VAL A 19 -15.78 46.82 -28.65
N SER A 20 -15.56 46.67 -29.96
CA SER A 20 -15.64 45.37 -30.63
C SER A 20 -14.59 44.40 -30.10
N ILE A 21 -13.32 44.82 -29.96
CA ILE A 21 -12.26 43.98 -29.38
C ILE A 21 -12.66 43.56 -27.96
N TYR A 22 -13.07 44.50 -27.11
CA TYR A 22 -13.50 44.19 -25.74
C TYR A 22 -14.68 43.21 -25.69
N PHE A 23 -15.67 43.38 -26.56
CA PHE A 23 -16.81 42.44 -26.68
C PHE A 23 -16.34 41.04 -27.11
N PHE A 24 -15.49 40.95 -28.14
CA PHE A 24 -14.98 39.67 -28.66
C PHE A 24 -14.01 38.97 -27.71
N THR A 25 -13.24 39.70 -26.90
CA THR A 25 -12.29 39.09 -25.95
C THR A 25 -12.94 38.72 -24.62
N THR A 26 -13.98 39.43 -24.20
CA THR A 26 -14.54 39.29 -22.85
C THR A 26 -15.88 38.55 -22.83
N TYR A 27 -16.75 38.84 -23.80
CA TYR A 27 -18.13 38.33 -23.81
C TYR A 27 -18.30 37.17 -24.80
N ALA A 28 -17.81 37.29 -26.03
CA ALA A 28 -17.97 36.25 -27.07
C ALA A 28 -17.53 34.83 -26.64
N PRO A 29 -16.44 34.63 -25.87
CA PRO A 29 -16.06 33.30 -25.39
C PRO A 29 -17.12 32.66 -24.49
N GLN A 30 -17.87 33.45 -23.71
CA GLN A 30 -18.92 32.94 -22.82
C GLN A 30 -20.12 32.37 -23.61
N TYR A 31 -20.40 32.92 -24.79
CA TYR A 31 -21.50 32.47 -25.66
C TYR A 31 -21.16 31.20 -26.44
N LEU A 32 -19.89 31.02 -26.86
CA LEU A 32 -19.52 30.00 -27.84
C LEU A 32 -18.74 28.82 -27.25
N VAL A 33 -18.19 28.95 -26.04
CA VAL A 33 -17.40 27.88 -25.42
C VAL A 33 -18.30 27.07 -24.50
N PRO A 34 -18.53 25.77 -24.77
CA PRO A 34 -19.31 24.91 -23.88
C PRO A 34 -18.77 24.85 -22.45
N PRO A 35 -19.62 24.64 -21.44
CA PRO A 35 -19.15 24.48 -20.07
C PRO A 35 -18.32 23.20 -19.94
N ARG A 36 -17.36 23.22 -19.01
CA ARG A 36 -16.61 22.03 -18.59
C ARG A 36 -16.72 21.86 -17.08
N ILE A 37 -16.58 20.62 -16.63
CA ILE A 37 -16.36 20.29 -15.23
C ILE A 37 -14.92 20.69 -14.87
N VAL A 38 -14.76 21.42 -13.77
CA VAL A 38 -13.45 21.86 -13.24
C VAL A 38 -12.97 20.88 -12.17
N SER A 39 -13.86 20.50 -11.26
CA SER A 39 -13.59 19.54 -10.18
C SER A 39 -14.90 18.97 -9.63
N TYR A 40 -14.80 17.88 -8.88
CA TYR A 40 -15.89 17.32 -8.10
C TYR A 40 -15.35 16.63 -6.85
N SER A 41 -16.20 16.51 -5.84
CA SER A 41 -15.92 15.83 -4.58
C SER A 41 -17.15 15.02 -4.17
N PRO A 42 -17.01 13.78 -3.67
CA PRO A 42 -15.78 13.01 -3.56
C PRO A 42 -15.09 12.75 -4.91
N GLU A 43 -13.77 12.54 -4.91
CA GLU A 43 -13.03 12.18 -6.12
C GLU A 43 -13.47 10.82 -6.67
N ASP A 44 -13.26 10.57 -7.96
CA ASP A 44 -13.58 9.29 -8.59
C ASP A 44 -12.75 8.15 -7.98
N GLY A 45 -13.42 7.09 -7.56
CA GLY A 45 -12.85 5.98 -6.82
C GLY A 45 -12.58 6.23 -5.33
N ALA A 46 -13.01 7.37 -4.76
CA ALA A 46 -12.82 7.65 -3.34
C ALA A 46 -13.46 6.55 -2.46
N VAL A 47 -12.79 6.17 -1.37
CA VAL A 47 -13.27 5.19 -0.37
C VAL A 47 -13.32 5.82 1.01
N CYS A 48 -14.00 5.17 1.95
CA CYS A 48 -14.17 5.67 3.32
C CYS A 48 -14.82 7.06 3.35
N VAL A 49 -15.67 7.35 2.36
CA VAL A 49 -16.41 8.61 2.32
C VAL A 49 -17.35 8.64 3.54
N PRO A 50 -17.26 9.66 4.41
CA PRO A 50 -18.16 9.81 5.55
C PRO A 50 -19.62 9.78 5.10
N LEU A 51 -20.50 9.18 5.89
CA LEU A 51 -21.90 8.96 5.50
C LEU A 51 -22.69 10.26 5.32
N GLU A 52 -22.25 11.36 5.94
CA GLU A 52 -22.85 12.69 5.81
C GLU A 52 -22.23 13.52 4.67
N SER A 53 -21.34 12.93 3.87
CA SER A 53 -20.64 13.69 2.83
C SER A 53 -21.59 14.18 1.76
N CYS A 54 -21.47 15.46 1.42
CA CYS A 54 -22.10 16.03 0.24
C CYS A 54 -21.37 15.62 -1.03
N VAL A 55 -22.08 15.66 -2.15
CA VAL A 55 -21.47 15.65 -3.48
C VAL A 55 -21.40 17.09 -3.98
N SER A 56 -20.22 17.54 -4.40
CA SER A 56 -20.03 18.89 -4.95
C SER A 56 -19.39 18.83 -6.33
N ILE A 57 -19.87 19.65 -7.27
CA ILE A 57 -19.42 19.67 -8.66
C ILE A 57 -19.21 21.13 -9.08
N SER A 58 -17.99 21.47 -9.51
CA SER A 58 -17.62 22.81 -9.95
C SER A 58 -17.56 22.89 -11.48
N PHE A 59 -18.17 23.93 -12.03
CA PHE A 59 -18.23 24.20 -13.46
C PHE A 59 -17.31 25.36 -13.85
N SER A 60 -16.89 25.43 -15.11
CA SER A 60 -16.01 26.49 -15.60
C SER A 60 -16.69 27.84 -15.79
N LYS A 61 -18.03 27.87 -15.76
CA LYS A 61 -18.84 29.06 -16.00
C LYS A 61 -20.28 28.86 -15.49
N PRO A 62 -21.08 29.94 -15.38
CA PRO A 62 -22.43 29.85 -14.85
C PRO A 62 -23.32 28.89 -15.65
N MET A 63 -24.02 28.01 -14.95
CA MET A 63 -24.90 27.00 -15.54
C MET A 63 -26.37 27.44 -15.55
N ASP A 64 -27.18 26.83 -16.42
CA ASP A 64 -28.63 26.78 -16.25
C ASP A 64 -28.93 25.71 -15.19
N GLU A 65 -29.19 26.19 -13.97
CA GLU A 65 -29.32 25.38 -12.76
C GLU A 65 -30.37 24.28 -12.92
N ARG A 66 -31.54 24.62 -13.46
CA ARG A 66 -32.64 23.66 -13.69
C ARG A 66 -32.22 22.56 -14.66
N SER A 67 -31.54 22.91 -15.76
CA SER A 67 -31.09 21.91 -16.73
C SER A 67 -30.09 20.91 -16.12
N VAL A 68 -29.23 21.38 -15.21
CA VAL A 68 -28.24 20.53 -14.54
C VAL A 68 -28.92 19.64 -13.50
N GLU A 69 -29.86 20.18 -12.73
CA GLU A 69 -30.65 19.41 -11.76
C GLU A 69 -31.44 18.29 -12.44
N GLU A 70 -32.09 18.58 -13.58
CA GLU A 70 -32.79 17.57 -14.39
C GLU A 70 -31.84 16.51 -14.98
N ALA A 71 -30.56 16.85 -15.20
CA ALA A 71 -29.52 15.97 -15.72
C ALA A 71 -28.72 15.20 -14.64
N PHE A 72 -28.81 15.59 -13.36
CA PHE A 72 -28.06 15.00 -12.24
C PHE A 72 -28.71 13.68 -11.78
N ARG A 73 -27.91 12.64 -11.59
CA ARG A 73 -28.33 11.36 -11.01
C ARG A 73 -27.28 10.85 -10.03
N ILE A 74 -27.73 10.19 -8.96
CA ILE A 74 -26.90 9.39 -8.06
C ILE A 74 -27.49 7.98 -7.96
N TYR A 75 -26.64 6.96 -7.98
CA TYR A 75 -27.05 5.55 -7.86
C TYR A 75 -26.17 4.80 -6.84
N PRO A 76 -26.72 4.02 -5.90
CA PRO A 76 -28.14 3.86 -5.59
C PRO A 76 -28.82 5.19 -5.31
N ASP A 77 -30.13 5.24 -5.52
CA ASP A 77 -30.90 6.47 -5.37
C ASP A 77 -30.81 6.97 -3.91
N VAL A 78 -30.63 8.28 -3.75
CA VAL A 78 -30.51 8.95 -2.46
C VAL A 78 -31.39 10.19 -2.50
N GLU A 79 -32.31 10.30 -1.55
CA GLU A 79 -33.04 11.55 -1.37
C GLU A 79 -32.10 12.64 -0.85
N GLY A 80 -32.12 13.79 -1.51
CA GLY A 80 -31.29 14.93 -1.14
C GLY A 80 -31.79 16.22 -1.75
N ASP A 81 -31.20 17.32 -1.31
CA ASP A 81 -31.46 18.64 -1.84
C ASP A 81 -30.27 19.11 -2.68
N LEU A 82 -30.57 19.75 -3.82
CA LEU A 82 -29.59 20.40 -4.67
C LEU A 82 -29.55 21.89 -4.34
N SER A 83 -28.35 22.44 -4.24
CA SER A 83 -28.12 23.86 -3.96
C SER A 83 -26.96 24.39 -4.79
N TRP A 84 -26.97 25.70 -5.03
CA TRP A 84 -25.98 26.38 -5.86
C TRP A 84 -25.26 27.47 -5.10
N ASP A 85 -23.94 27.51 -5.26
CA ASP A 85 -23.09 28.64 -4.88
C ASP A 85 -22.22 29.05 -6.07
N GLY A 86 -22.72 30.02 -6.84
CA GLY A 86 -22.07 30.56 -8.03
C GLY A 86 -21.85 29.51 -9.14
N LEU A 87 -20.68 28.88 -9.13
CA LEU A 87 -20.26 27.87 -10.13
C LEU A 87 -20.29 26.44 -9.58
N ILE A 88 -20.77 26.25 -8.36
CA ILE A 88 -20.72 24.98 -7.64
C ILE A 88 -22.14 24.50 -7.40
N LEU A 89 -22.41 23.28 -7.86
CA LEU A 89 -23.59 22.51 -7.47
C LEU A 89 -23.22 21.64 -6.26
N THR A 90 -24.04 21.66 -5.22
CA THR A 90 -23.91 20.77 -4.07
C THR A 90 -25.20 19.96 -3.88
N PHE A 91 -25.06 18.63 -3.90
CA PHE A 91 -26.07 17.68 -3.48
C PHE A 91 -25.83 17.31 -2.02
N GLN A 92 -26.79 17.67 -1.17
CA GLN A 92 -26.82 17.34 0.26
C GLN A 92 -27.84 16.21 0.46
N PRO A 93 -27.40 15.00 0.83
CA PRO A 93 -28.30 13.93 1.26
C PRO A 93 -29.22 14.41 2.42
N LYS A 94 -30.52 14.10 2.35
CA LYS A 94 -31.50 14.40 3.43
C LYS A 94 -31.31 13.52 4.67
N GLY A 95 -30.76 12.35 4.46
CA GLY A 95 -30.29 11.44 5.50
C GLY A 95 -28.88 10.96 5.20
N THR A 96 -28.40 10.00 5.98
CA THR A 96 -27.05 9.46 5.83
C THR A 96 -26.96 8.59 4.58
N LEU A 97 -25.87 8.65 3.84
CA LEU A 97 -25.55 7.65 2.83
C LEU A 97 -25.48 6.25 3.49
N GLN A 98 -25.88 5.22 2.75
CA GLN A 98 -25.84 3.83 3.22
C GLN A 98 -24.40 3.40 3.39
N LYS A 99 -24.08 2.76 4.52
CA LYS A 99 -22.75 2.15 4.75
C LYS A 99 -22.43 1.12 3.68
N ASN A 100 -21.15 0.98 3.37
CA ASN A 100 -20.62 -0.08 2.50
C ASN A 100 -21.15 -0.05 1.07
N THR A 101 -21.62 1.10 0.62
CA THR A 101 -22.25 1.28 -0.68
C THR A 101 -21.32 2.06 -1.61
N THR A 102 -21.19 1.57 -2.84
CA THR A 102 -20.61 2.35 -3.93
C THR A 102 -21.72 3.18 -4.56
N TYR A 103 -21.55 4.50 -4.51
CA TYR A 103 -22.37 5.48 -5.19
C TYR A 103 -21.74 5.87 -6.52
N THR A 104 -22.55 6.03 -7.55
CA THR A 104 -22.16 6.56 -8.86
C THR A 104 -22.97 7.81 -9.13
N VAL A 105 -22.28 8.92 -9.36
CA VAL A 105 -22.87 10.21 -9.70
C VAL A 105 -22.74 10.42 -11.22
N THR A 106 -23.78 10.95 -11.85
CA THR A 106 -23.81 11.23 -13.28
C THR A 106 -24.43 12.60 -13.54
N ILE A 107 -23.81 13.39 -14.44
CA ILE A 107 -24.44 14.54 -15.09
C ILE A 107 -24.39 14.31 -16.59
N SER A 108 -25.55 14.19 -17.23
CA SER A 108 -25.65 13.93 -18.66
C SER A 108 -25.29 15.16 -19.51
N THR A 109 -25.17 14.97 -20.82
CA THR A 109 -24.95 16.05 -21.80
C THR A 109 -26.15 16.97 -21.99
N GLU A 110 -27.29 16.70 -21.35
CA GLU A 110 -28.45 17.61 -21.37
C GLU A 110 -28.27 18.82 -20.45
N ALA A 111 -27.29 18.77 -19.54
CA ALA A 111 -26.88 19.91 -18.73
C ALA A 111 -26.35 21.06 -19.62
N LYS A 112 -26.89 22.27 -19.42
CA LYS A 112 -26.58 23.45 -20.23
C LYS A 112 -26.05 24.60 -19.40
N ASP A 113 -25.30 25.47 -20.06
CA ASP A 113 -25.00 26.79 -19.51
C ASP A 113 -26.15 27.79 -19.71
N ARG A 114 -26.03 28.98 -19.11
CA ARG A 114 -27.01 30.08 -19.24
C ARG A 114 -27.15 30.65 -20.67
N TRP A 115 -26.30 30.22 -21.59
CA TRP A 115 -26.30 30.60 -23.00
C TRP A 115 -26.77 29.46 -23.93
N GLY A 116 -27.23 28.34 -23.35
CA GLY A 116 -27.79 27.20 -24.08
C GLY A 116 -26.76 26.23 -24.65
N ASN A 117 -25.47 26.32 -24.30
CA ASN A 117 -24.50 25.31 -24.74
C ASN A 117 -24.50 24.10 -23.79
N ASN A 118 -24.58 22.91 -24.36
CA ASN A 118 -24.54 21.64 -23.64
C ASN A 118 -23.13 21.31 -23.11
N LEU A 119 -23.07 20.55 -22.02
CA LEU A 119 -21.86 19.87 -21.57
C LEU A 119 -21.34 18.95 -22.69
N LYS A 120 -20.04 19.00 -23.00
CA LYS A 120 -19.47 18.23 -24.14
C LYS A 120 -19.53 16.72 -23.97
N SER A 121 -19.49 16.24 -22.73
CA SER A 121 -19.45 14.83 -22.38
C SER A 121 -20.09 14.62 -21.03
N THR A 122 -20.80 13.51 -20.86
CA THR A 122 -21.33 13.07 -19.57
C THR A 122 -20.22 13.05 -18.52
N LEU A 123 -20.47 13.65 -17.36
CA LEU A 123 -19.68 13.41 -16.15
C LEU A 123 -20.21 12.13 -15.51
N GLN A 124 -19.32 11.19 -15.22
CA GLN A 124 -19.62 10.02 -14.40
C GLN A 124 -18.44 9.73 -13.49
N PHE A 125 -18.70 9.56 -12.21
CA PHE A 125 -17.70 9.16 -11.21
C PHE A 125 -18.36 8.35 -10.10
N SER A 126 -17.58 7.54 -9.39
CA SER A 126 -18.05 6.73 -8.29
C SER A 126 -17.26 6.97 -7.01
N PHE A 127 -17.90 6.78 -5.86
CA PHE A 127 -17.24 6.77 -4.56
C PHE A 127 -17.89 5.73 -3.64
N ALA A 128 -17.16 5.23 -2.66
CA ALA A 128 -17.66 4.26 -1.70
C ALA A 128 -17.70 4.85 -0.29
N THR A 129 -18.88 4.81 0.30
CA THR A 129 -19.04 4.99 1.74
C THR A 129 -18.41 3.81 2.45
N ASP A 130 -17.60 4.13 3.47
CA ASP A 130 -17.08 3.26 4.52
C ASP A 130 -17.39 1.75 4.35
N MET A 131 -16.38 0.91 4.08
CA MET A 131 -16.40 -0.46 4.62
C MET A 131 -14.99 -1.02 4.74
N TRP A 132 -14.39 -0.78 5.89
CA TRP A 132 -13.45 -1.75 6.43
C TRP A 132 -14.27 -2.78 7.21
N LEU A 133 -14.30 -4.03 6.75
CA LEU A 133 -14.84 -5.10 7.58
C LEU A 133 -13.78 -5.44 8.63
N VAL A 134 -13.98 -4.98 9.86
CA VAL A 134 -13.04 -5.19 10.96
C VAL A 134 -13.57 -6.27 11.89
N LEU A 135 -12.84 -7.38 12.02
CA LEU A 135 -13.10 -8.41 12.99
C LEU A 135 -12.00 -8.39 14.06
N ARG A 136 -12.37 -8.38 15.33
CA ARG A 136 -11.45 -8.52 16.46
C ARG A 136 -11.54 -9.95 16.98
N VAL A 137 -10.42 -10.68 17.00
CA VAL A 137 -10.38 -12.07 17.47
C VAL A 137 -10.44 -12.10 19.00
N THR A 138 -11.34 -12.91 19.56
CA THR A 138 -11.59 -13.02 21.01
C THR A 138 -10.89 -14.20 21.66
N GLU A 139 -10.59 -15.25 20.90
CA GLU A 139 -9.92 -16.46 21.38
C GLU A 139 -8.46 -16.50 20.91
N THR A 140 -7.58 -17.05 21.74
CA THR A 140 -6.13 -16.99 21.52
C THR A 140 -5.58 -18.22 20.77
N THR A 141 -6.26 -18.64 19.70
CA THR A 141 -5.92 -19.86 18.93
C THR A 141 -5.84 -19.59 17.43
N SER A 142 -5.00 -20.33 16.70
CA SER A 142 -4.96 -20.24 15.22
C SER A 142 -6.29 -20.60 14.56
N SER A 143 -7.08 -21.51 15.16
CA SER A 143 -8.42 -21.86 14.66
C SER A 143 -9.40 -20.69 14.75
N ALA A 144 -9.36 -19.88 15.82
CA ALA A 144 -10.17 -18.68 15.95
C ALA A 144 -9.77 -17.60 14.93
N ILE A 145 -8.47 -17.40 14.71
CA ILE A 145 -7.96 -16.51 13.68
C ILE A 145 -8.43 -16.99 12.29
N GLN A 146 -8.29 -18.29 11.99
CA GLN A 146 -8.74 -18.87 10.73
C GLN A 146 -10.26 -18.71 10.53
N LYS A 147 -11.06 -18.86 11.59
CA LYS A 147 -12.50 -18.61 11.52
C LYS A 147 -12.79 -17.16 11.12
N ALA A 148 -12.09 -16.19 11.71
CA ALA A 148 -12.21 -14.79 11.32
C ALA A 148 -11.80 -14.57 9.84
N MET A 149 -10.70 -15.18 9.38
CA MET A 149 -10.31 -15.13 7.96
C MET A 149 -11.39 -15.68 7.04
N SER A 150 -12.02 -16.80 7.40
CA SER A 150 -13.12 -17.39 6.62
C SER A 150 -14.36 -16.50 6.56
N THR A 151 -14.71 -15.84 7.67
CA THR A 151 -15.80 -14.84 7.71
C THR A 151 -15.47 -13.62 6.84
N LEU A 152 -14.22 -13.15 6.86
CA LEU A 152 -13.78 -12.09 5.96
C LEU A 152 -13.85 -12.53 4.50
N ALA A 153 -13.39 -13.74 4.19
CA ALA A 153 -13.36 -14.30 2.84
C ALA A 153 -14.74 -14.30 2.17
N SER A 154 -15.80 -14.61 2.92
CA SER A 154 -17.19 -14.65 2.43
C SER A 154 -17.84 -13.26 2.30
N SER A 155 -17.22 -12.20 2.81
CA SER A 155 -17.75 -10.84 2.68
C SER A 155 -17.59 -10.29 1.26
N LYS A 156 -18.48 -9.37 0.86
CA LYS A 156 -18.35 -8.57 -0.36
C LYS A 156 -17.43 -7.35 -0.19
N THR A 157 -17.03 -7.03 1.02
CA THR A 157 -16.12 -5.91 1.33
C THR A 157 -14.77 -6.06 0.62
N VAL A 158 -14.22 -4.97 0.08
CA VAL A 158 -12.87 -5.00 -0.49
C VAL A 158 -11.81 -4.86 0.61
N HIS A 159 -11.92 -3.93 1.55
CA HIS A 159 -10.95 -3.75 2.63
C HIS A 159 -11.36 -4.52 3.90
N ARG A 160 -10.55 -5.50 4.29
CA ARG A 160 -10.86 -6.41 5.41
C ARG A 160 -9.75 -6.36 6.43
N VAL A 161 -10.09 -6.32 7.71
CA VAL A 161 -9.12 -6.30 8.81
C VAL A 161 -9.45 -7.37 9.83
N VAL A 162 -8.44 -8.13 10.22
CA VAL A 162 -8.44 -8.90 11.46
C VAL A 162 -7.53 -8.21 12.46
N ILE A 163 -8.09 -7.80 13.59
CA ILE A 163 -7.35 -7.30 14.74
C ILE A 163 -7.10 -8.47 15.69
N LEU A 164 -5.83 -8.68 16.04
CA LEU A 164 -5.39 -9.57 17.11
C LEU A 164 -5.04 -8.70 18.33
N PRO A 165 -5.92 -8.65 19.36
CA PRO A 165 -5.60 -7.99 20.63
C PRO A 165 -4.26 -8.44 21.23
N ALA A 166 -3.69 -7.62 22.10
CA ALA A 166 -2.48 -7.96 22.85
C ALA A 166 -2.71 -9.22 23.72
N ALA A 167 -2.17 -10.35 23.27
CA ALA A 167 -2.25 -11.66 23.93
C ALA A 167 -1.26 -12.64 23.28
N THR A 168 -1.02 -13.77 23.94
CA THR A 168 -0.29 -14.90 23.33
C THR A 168 -1.27 -15.81 22.60
N TYR A 169 -1.06 -16.03 21.31
CA TYR A 169 -1.89 -16.88 20.44
C TYR A 169 -1.17 -18.20 20.13
N THR A 170 -1.78 -19.33 20.47
CA THR A 170 -1.20 -20.66 20.20
C THR A 170 -1.60 -21.14 18.81
N PHE A 171 -0.61 -21.42 17.98
CA PHE A 171 -0.75 -21.96 16.64
C PHE A 171 -0.55 -23.47 16.63
N THR A 172 -1.62 -24.18 16.28
CA THR A 172 -1.62 -25.64 16.03
C THR A 172 -1.94 -25.97 14.58
N SER A 173 -2.21 -24.96 13.75
CA SER A 173 -2.55 -25.07 12.34
C SER A 173 -2.23 -23.77 11.59
N THR A 174 -2.07 -23.87 10.29
CA THR A 174 -1.80 -22.73 9.40
C THR A 174 -3.01 -21.82 9.29
N VAL A 175 -2.79 -20.51 9.44
CA VAL A 175 -3.79 -19.48 9.12
C VAL A 175 -3.60 -19.04 7.67
N ARG A 176 -4.60 -19.29 6.83
CA ARG A 176 -4.65 -18.85 5.42
C ARG A 176 -5.31 -17.48 5.33
N ILE A 177 -4.59 -16.50 4.77
CA ILE A 177 -5.02 -15.10 4.69
C ILE A 177 -5.53 -14.79 3.26
N PRO A 178 -6.81 -14.46 3.07
CA PRO A 178 -7.37 -14.21 1.74
C PRO A 178 -6.95 -12.84 1.18
N SER A 179 -7.23 -12.60 -0.10
CA SER A 179 -6.95 -11.32 -0.76
C SER A 179 -7.57 -10.13 -0.02
N ASN A 180 -6.96 -8.95 -0.19
CA ASN A 180 -7.45 -7.67 0.34
C ASN A 180 -7.66 -7.65 1.87
N THR A 181 -6.79 -8.37 2.59
CA THR A 181 -6.91 -8.54 4.05
C THR A 181 -5.69 -7.96 4.76
N THR A 182 -5.95 -7.17 5.79
CA THR A 182 -4.97 -6.73 6.79
C THR A 182 -5.10 -7.58 8.04
N VAL A 183 -4.02 -8.23 8.46
CA VAL A 183 -3.91 -8.85 9.78
C VAL A 183 -3.04 -7.93 10.62
N MET A 184 -3.56 -7.45 11.74
CA MET A 184 -2.81 -6.54 12.59
C MET A 184 -2.91 -6.89 14.07
N GLY A 185 -1.76 -6.89 14.74
CA GLY A 185 -1.74 -6.89 16.20
C GLY A 185 -1.82 -5.48 16.77
N GLU A 186 -2.08 -5.42 18.07
CA GLU A 186 -1.95 -4.19 18.85
C GLU A 186 -0.48 -3.86 19.15
N GLY A 187 -0.21 -2.69 19.71
CA GLY A 187 1.14 -2.24 20.02
C GLY A 187 1.96 -1.86 18.79
N LYS A 188 3.20 -1.42 19.04
CA LYS A 188 4.12 -0.97 18.01
C LYS A 188 5.54 -1.36 18.33
N LEU A 189 6.23 -1.98 17.37
CA LEU A 189 7.66 -2.23 17.47
C LEU A 189 8.43 -0.90 17.35
N ARG A 190 9.32 -0.63 18.30
CA ARG A 190 10.16 0.56 18.38
C ARG A 190 11.63 0.20 18.24
N ASN A 191 12.44 1.23 18.00
CA ASN A 191 13.89 1.15 17.90
C ASN A 191 14.45 0.18 16.85
N VAL A 192 13.66 -0.16 15.83
CA VAL A 192 14.16 -0.94 14.68
C VAL A 192 15.18 -0.11 13.90
N CYS A 193 16.36 -0.68 13.65
CA CYS A 193 17.46 -0.01 12.93
C CYS A 193 17.98 1.24 13.63
N VAL A 194 17.86 1.35 14.96
CA VAL A 194 18.57 2.38 15.72
C VAL A 194 20.02 1.92 15.87
N ILE A 195 20.93 2.68 15.26
CA ILE A 195 22.37 2.37 15.23
C ILE A 195 23.07 3.38 16.14
N GLU A 196 23.65 2.90 17.24
CA GLU A 196 24.58 3.70 18.04
C GLU A 196 26.01 3.36 17.62
N LEU A 197 26.79 4.38 17.22
CA LEU A 197 28.18 4.19 16.81
C LEU A 197 29.10 3.94 18.02
N GLU A 198 28.71 4.42 19.21
CA GLU A 198 29.40 4.25 20.49
C GLU A 198 28.34 4.08 21.59
N GLY A 199 28.33 2.95 22.32
CA GLY A 199 27.33 2.67 23.36
C GLY A 199 26.79 1.24 23.35
N SER A 200 25.86 0.94 24.27
CA SER A 200 25.09 -0.30 24.25
C SER A 200 23.85 -0.12 23.39
N GLU A 201 23.76 -0.87 22.28
CA GLU A 201 22.58 -0.86 21.42
C GLU A 201 21.42 -1.59 22.12
N ASP A 202 20.38 -0.85 22.49
CA ASP A 202 19.14 -1.45 22.98
C ASP A 202 18.43 -2.19 21.84
N PRO A 203 18.06 -3.47 22.03
CA PRO A 203 17.35 -4.21 21.00
C PRO A 203 15.95 -3.61 20.76
N PRO A 204 15.37 -3.81 19.55
CA PRO A 204 13.99 -3.43 19.29
C PRO A 204 13.04 -3.98 20.34
N TYR A 205 12.10 -3.15 20.79
CA TYR A 205 11.14 -3.49 21.85
C TYR A 205 9.70 -3.12 21.46
N TRP A 206 8.74 -3.75 22.12
CA TRP A 206 7.33 -3.47 21.93
C TRP A 206 6.87 -2.34 22.86
N ASP A 207 6.46 -1.23 22.26
CA ASP A 207 5.72 -0.14 22.91
C ASP A 207 4.24 -0.53 22.95
N TYR A 208 3.79 -0.93 24.14
CA TYR A 208 2.61 -1.76 24.40
C TYR A 208 2.74 -3.19 23.83
N PRO A 209 2.37 -4.25 24.58
CA PRO A 209 2.42 -5.62 24.08
C PRO A 209 1.58 -5.82 22.82
N THR A 210 2.03 -6.71 21.94
CA THR A 210 1.32 -7.08 20.72
C THR A 210 0.70 -8.47 20.80
N ALA A 211 0.03 -8.90 19.73
CA ALA A 211 -0.30 -10.30 19.52
C ALA A 211 0.98 -11.12 19.32
N HIS A 212 1.30 -11.95 20.31
CA HIS A 212 2.43 -12.88 20.29
C HIS A 212 1.95 -14.24 19.81
N CYS A 213 2.06 -14.49 18.52
CA CYS A 213 1.77 -15.77 17.90
C CYS A 213 2.92 -16.74 18.17
N ILE A 214 2.64 -17.89 18.79
CA ILE A 214 3.62 -18.91 19.14
C ILE A 214 3.16 -20.30 18.67
N THR A 215 4.11 -21.16 18.28
CA THR A 215 3.86 -22.59 18.08
C THR A 215 4.93 -23.44 18.76
N ASN A 216 4.57 -24.69 19.09
CA ASN A 216 5.50 -25.73 19.52
C ASN A 216 5.79 -26.75 18.40
N ASP A 217 5.15 -26.60 17.23
CA ASP A 217 5.37 -27.47 16.07
C ASP A 217 6.55 -26.95 15.25
N GLU A 218 7.65 -27.71 15.24
CA GLU A 218 8.88 -27.38 14.49
C GLU A 218 8.69 -27.42 12.97
N THR A 219 7.53 -27.84 12.46
CA THR A 219 7.24 -28.00 11.03
C THR A 219 6.21 -27.01 10.49
N LEU A 220 5.49 -26.32 11.36
CA LEU A 220 4.32 -25.52 11.01
C LEU A 220 4.66 -24.29 10.17
N VAL A 221 3.86 -24.06 9.13
CA VAL A 221 3.71 -22.74 8.49
C VAL A 221 2.65 -21.98 9.28
N MET A 222 3.01 -20.92 10.01
CA MET A 222 2.06 -20.22 10.88
C MET A 222 1.05 -19.42 10.06
N PHE A 223 1.52 -18.58 9.14
CA PHE A 223 0.67 -17.80 8.22
C PHE A 223 0.99 -18.16 6.76
N GLU A 224 -0.05 -18.43 5.98
CA GLU A 224 0.04 -18.59 4.52
C GLU A 224 -0.81 -17.53 3.84
N VAL A 225 -0.19 -16.68 3.01
CA VAL A 225 -0.90 -15.75 2.15
C VAL A 225 -1.57 -16.53 1.03
N ALA A 226 -2.88 -16.36 0.89
CA ALA A 226 -3.73 -17.05 -0.08
C ALA A 226 -4.41 -16.07 -1.05
N GLY A 227 -3.84 -14.87 -1.23
CA GLY A 227 -4.40 -13.82 -2.06
C GLY A 227 -3.52 -12.60 -2.25
N ASN A 228 -3.91 -11.72 -3.19
CA ASN A 228 -3.21 -10.46 -3.45
C ASN A 228 -3.65 -9.37 -2.47
N ASN A 229 -2.86 -8.29 -2.35
CA ASN A 229 -3.20 -7.12 -1.53
C ASN A 229 -3.34 -7.47 -0.04
N VAL A 230 -2.38 -8.20 0.51
CA VAL A 230 -2.38 -8.61 1.92
C VAL A 230 -1.40 -7.77 2.72
N VAL A 231 -1.81 -7.35 3.92
CA VAL A 231 -0.95 -6.66 4.87
C VAL A 231 -0.89 -7.48 6.16
N ILE A 232 0.31 -7.77 6.65
CA ILE A 232 0.53 -8.36 7.96
C ILE A 232 1.36 -7.36 8.75
N LYS A 233 0.84 -6.84 9.87
CA LYS A 233 1.53 -5.79 10.60
C LYS A 233 1.43 -5.90 12.11
N ASN A 234 2.46 -5.38 12.79
CA ASN A 234 2.51 -5.30 14.25
C ASN A 234 2.22 -6.67 14.89
N LEU A 235 2.94 -7.72 14.51
CA LEU A 235 2.82 -9.05 15.13
C LEU A 235 4.17 -9.52 15.63
N LYS A 236 4.17 -10.26 16.74
CA LYS A 236 5.32 -11.06 17.16
C LYS A 236 5.05 -12.52 16.80
N ILE A 237 5.88 -13.11 15.94
CA ILE A 237 5.68 -14.45 15.37
C ILE A 237 6.86 -15.35 15.76
N GLU A 238 6.66 -16.16 16.79
CA GLU A 238 7.64 -17.09 17.35
C GLU A 238 7.39 -18.53 16.88
N GLY A 239 8.36 -19.08 16.15
CA GLY A 239 8.37 -20.47 15.76
C GLY A 239 8.97 -21.39 16.83
N ALA A 240 9.07 -22.67 16.49
CA ALA A 240 9.65 -23.70 17.36
C ALA A 240 11.06 -24.16 16.92
N VAL A 241 11.61 -23.64 15.81
CA VAL A 241 12.90 -24.04 15.25
C VAL A 241 14.05 -23.38 16.02
N LYS A 242 14.30 -23.87 17.24
CA LYS A 242 15.32 -23.35 18.18
C LYS A 242 16.68 -24.04 18.04
N LYS A 243 16.75 -25.12 17.25
CA LYS A 243 17.95 -25.93 17.03
C LYS A 243 18.50 -25.74 15.62
N HIS A 244 19.78 -26.05 15.47
CA HIS A 244 20.47 -25.98 14.20
C HIS A 244 20.12 -27.17 13.29
N GLU A 245 19.82 -28.34 13.86
CA GLU A 245 19.83 -29.64 13.16
C GLU A 245 18.46 -30.07 12.61
N SER A 246 17.36 -29.59 13.19
CA SER A 246 15.99 -30.04 12.88
C SER A 246 15.00 -28.89 12.72
N GLY A 247 13.81 -29.20 12.18
CA GLY A 247 12.73 -28.24 11.99
C GLY A 247 12.63 -27.68 10.57
N SER A 248 11.38 -27.43 10.15
CA SER A 248 10.99 -26.90 8.85
C SER A 248 9.99 -25.74 8.93
N GLY A 249 9.68 -25.27 10.14
CA GLY A 249 8.67 -24.24 10.40
C GLY A 249 8.95 -22.93 9.68
N THR A 250 7.88 -22.26 9.28
CA THR A 250 7.92 -20.99 8.52
C THR A 250 6.97 -20.00 9.18
N GLY A 251 7.42 -18.76 9.39
CA GLY A 251 6.59 -17.73 10.00
C GLY A 251 5.49 -17.28 9.06
N ILE A 252 5.88 -16.71 7.92
CA ILE A 252 4.97 -16.23 6.87
C ILE A 252 5.38 -16.80 5.52
N TYR A 253 4.48 -17.53 4.86
CA TYR A 253 4.67 -18.06 3.51
C TYR A 253 3.81 -17.31 2.49
N ILE A 254 4.42 -16.91 1.37
CA ILE A 254 3.79 -16.17 0.27
C ILE A 254 4.06 -16.90 -1.06
N PRO A 255 3.13 -17.77 -1.52
CA PRO A 255 3.22 -18.45 -2.81
C PRO A 255 2.42 -17.77 -3.92
N ASN A 256 3.08 -17.31 -4.99
CA ASN A 256 2.45 -16.80 -6.21
C ASN A 256 1.56 -15.54 -6.06
N TYR A 257 1.69 -14.78 -4.98
CA TYR A 257 0.83 -13.61 -4.72
C TYR A 257 1.61 -12.29 -4.77
N LYS A 258 0.88 -11.21 -5.06
CA LYS A 258 1.42 -9.87 -5.28
C LYS A 258 0.82 -8.86 -4.31
N ASN A 259 1.53 -7.74 -4.18
CA ASN A 259 1.15 -6.64 -3.30
C ASN A 259 0.98 -7.10 -1.84
N VAL A 260 1.97 -7.84 -1.33
CA VAL A 260 2.03 -8.27 0.07
C VAL A 260 2.92 -7.33 0.86
N THR A 261 2.44 -6.80 1.99
CA THR A 261 3.24 -5.97 2.90
C THR A 261 3.37 -6.65 4.26
N ILE A 262 4.59 -6.72 4.77
CA ILE A 262 4.89 -7.16 6.12
C ILE A 262 5.54 -5.98 6.84
N GLU A 263 4.93 -5.48 7.90
CA GLU A 263 5.30 -4.19 8.52
C GLU A 263 5.34 -4.27 10.04
N GLY A 264 6.43 -3.79 10.67
CA GLY A 264 6.43 -3.63 12.13
C GLY A 264 6.36 -4.96 12.89
N CYS A 265 6.77 -6.06 12.28
CA CYS A 265 6.69 -7.39 12.88
C CYS A 265 8.03 -7.83 13.49
N GLU A 266 7.94 -8.64 14.55
CA GLU A 266 9.07 -9.38 15.09
C GLU A 266 8.94 -10.86 14.70
N LEU A 267 9.97 -11.46 14.09
CA LEU A 267 9.94 -12.88 13.70
C LEU A 267 11.20 -13.61 14.17
N LEU A 268 11.03 -14.76 14.83
CA LEU A 268 12.12 -15.55 15.40
C LEU A 268 11.83 -17.05 15.46
N TYR A 269 12.90 -17.86 15.47
CA TYR A 269 12.88 -19.33 15.59
C TYR A 269 12.13 -20.06 14.46
N HIS A 270 12.36 -19.63 13.22
CA HIS A 270 11.87 -20.27 12.01
C HIS A 270 13.02 -20.84 11.18
N ARG A 271 12.72 -21.85 10.36
CA ARG A 271 13.62 -22.20 9.24
C ARG A 271 13.64 -21.04 8.22
N MET A 272 12.48 -20.46 7.95
CA MET A 272 12.29 -19.30 7.09
C MET A 272 11.31 -18.36 7.80
N ALA A 273 11.76 -17.20 8.28
CA ALA A 273 10.86 -16.27 8.94
C ALA A 273 9.84 -15.70 7.95
N ILE A 274 10.30 -15.22 6.79
CA ILE A 274 9.46 -14.74 5.70
C ILE A 274 9.88 -15.42 4.39
N TYR A 275 8.96 -16.09 3.71
CA TYR A 275 9.23 -16.88 2.52
C TYR A 275 8.39 -16.43 1.31
N PHE A 276 9.03 -15.72 0.38
CA PHE A 276 8.46 -15.36 -0.92
C PHE A 276 8.87 -16.37 -1.99
N SER A 277 7.87 -17.03 -2.58
CA SER A 277 8.01 -17.95 -3.70
C SER A 277 7.18 -17.45 -4.88
N GLN A 278 7.83 -17.08 -5.99
CA GLN A 278 7.18 -16.53 -7.20
C GLN A 278 6.23 -15.35 -6.90
N SER A 279 6.63 -14.46 -5.97
CA SER A 279 5.73 -13.49 -5.35
C SER A 279 6.28 -12.07 -5.36
N GLN A 280 5.45 -11.09 -4.98
CA GLN A 280 5.86 -9.69 -4.85
C GLN A 280 5.44 -9.10 -3.51
N GLY A 281 6.36 -8.39 -2.86
CA GLY A 281 6.02 -7.70 -1.62
C GLY A 281 7.05 -6.73 -1.09
N ILE A 282 6.70 -6.13 0.05
CA ILE A 282 7.54 -5.22 0.82
C ILE A 282 7.63 -5.74 2.25
N VAL A 283 8.83 -5.82 2.79
CA VAL A 283 9.08 -6.06 4.22
C VAL A 283 9.66 -4.78 4.78
N LYS A 284 9.02 -4.17 5.78
CA LYS A 284 9.49 -2.90 6.33
C LYS A 284 9.40 -2.83 7.85
N GLU A 285 10.36 -2.16 8.47
CA GLU A 285 10.34 -1.85 9.92
C GLU A 285 10.18 -3.11 10.78
N CYS A 286 10.70 -4.26 10.31
CA CYS A 286 10.62 -5.55 11.03
C CYS A 286 11.92 -5.86 11.76
N TYR A 287 11.82 -6.60 12.86
CA TYR A 287 12.97 -7.19 13.56
C TYR A 287 12.96 -8.71 13.36
N ILE A 288 13.93 -9.23 12.61
CA ILE A 288 13.96 -10.63 12.20
C ILE A 288 15.22 -11.26 12.76
N HIS A 289 15.06 -12.17 13.72
CA HIS A 289 16.22 -12.65 14.48
C HIS A 289 16.15 -14.11 14.91
N ARG A 290 17.31 -14.67 15.28
CA ARG A 290 17.44 -16.00 15.87
C ARG A 290 16.85 -17.14 15.00
N ASN A 291 17.06 -17.06 13.69
CA ASN A 291 16.67 -18.11 12.74
C ASN A 291 17.90 -18.95 12.36
N TYR A 292 18.18 -20.02 13.11
CA TYR A 292 19.50 -20.69 13.16
C TYR A 292 19.68 -21.94 12.29
N ARG A 293 18.64 -22.40 11.59
CA ARG A 293 18.63 -23.75 10.98
C ARG A 293 19.82 -23.99 10.02
N ASN A 294 20.63 -25.04 10.25
CA ASN A 294 21.74 -25.43 9.37
C ASN A 294 21.29 -25.71 7.94
N GLY A 295 22.05 -25.17 6.98
CA GLY A 295 21.67 -25.22 5.56
C GLY A 295 20.42 -24.41 5.20
N TYR A 296 19.76 -23.78 6.17
CA TYR A 296 18.56 -22.94 6.03
C TYR A 296 18.65 -21.71 6.95
N GLY A 297 17.61 -21.34 7.73
CA GLY A 297 17.70 -20.28 8.74
C GLY A 297 17.64 -18.88 8.14
N TYR A 298 16.64 -18.64 7.30
CA TYR A 298 16.53 -17.44 6.48
C TYR A 298 15.63 -16.40 7.16
N GLY A 299 16.11 -15.17 7.28
CA GLY A 299 15.28 -14.03 7.65
C GLY A 299 14.22 -13.76 6.57
N VAL A 300 14.65 -13.31 5.40
CA VAL A 300 13.79 -13.19 4.20
C VAL A 300 14.34 -14.07 3.07
N CYS A 301 13.56 -15.06 2.67
CA CYS A 301 13.83 -15.94 1.55
C CYS A 301 13.08 -15.44 0.29
N ILE A 302 13.80 -15.21 -0.81
CA ILE A 302 13.29 -14.59 -2.03
C ILE A 302 13.64 -15.47 -3.23
N VAL A 303 12.69 -16.29 -3.68
CA VAL A 303 12.92 -17.30 -4.73
C VAL A 303 11.78 -17.35 -5.76
N GLY A 304 11.98 -18.09 -6.83
CA GLY A 304 10.98 -18.43 -7.83
C GLY A 304 10.21 -19.71 -7.48
N THR A 305 9.67 -20.38 -8.49
CA THR A 305 9.02 -21.70 -8.32
C THR A 305 10.03 -22.81 -8.05
N SER A 306 11.29 -22.64 -8.48
CA SER A 306 12.41 -23.51 -8.17
C SER A 306 13.71 -22.71 -8.13
N MET A 307 14.82 -23.34 -7.77
CA MET A 307 16.15 -22.70 -7.82
C MET A 307 16.59 -22.32 -9.25
N THR A 308 15.91 -22.82 -10.28
CA THR A 308 16.24 -22.58 -11.70
C THR A 308 15.12 -21.92 -12.50
N THR A 309 13.99 -21.59 -11.88
CA THR A 309 12.80 -21.14 -12.61
C THR A 309 12.06 -20.06 -11.83
N GLY A 310 11.75 -18.96 -12.52
CA GLY A 310 10.97 -17.85 -12.00
C GLY A 310 11.66 -17.08 -10.88
N GLY A 311 11.00 -16.05 -10.36
CA GLY A 311 11.56 -15.18 -9.33
C GLY A 311 10.52 -14.36 -8.58
N SER A 312 10.93 -13.84 -7.43
CA SER A 312 10.15 -12.92 -6.61
C SER A 312 10.67 -11.48 -6.73
N ASN A 313 9.79 -10.50 -6.55
CA ASN A 313 10.13 -9.08 -6.51
C ASN A 313 9.89 -8.50 -5.12
N VAL A 314 10.96 -8.30 -4.34
CA VAL A 314 10.85 -7.98 -2.90
C VAL A 314 11.69 -6.78 -2.52
N THR A 315 11.07 -5.81 -1.84
CA THR A 315 11.79 -4.66 -1.26
C THR A 315 11.80 -4.77 0.25
N VAL A 316 12.99 -4.75 0.86
CA VAL A 316 13.21 -4.80 2.30
C VAL A 316 13.75 -3.44 2.76
N VAL A 317 13.06 -2.79 3.70
CA VAL A 317 13.33 -1.40 4.08
C VAL A 317 13.32 -1.20 5.57
N LYS A 318 14.38 -0.62 6.14
CA LYS A 318 14.46 -0.35 7.59
C LYS A 318 14.16 -1.59 8.45
N CYS A 319 14.62 -2.76 8.01
CA CYS A 319 14.51 -3.97 8.81
C CYS A 319 15.83 -4.21 9.53
N GLU A 320 15.72 -4.65 10.78
CA GLU A 320 16.86 -5.09 11.58
C GLU A 320 16.92 -6.61 11.60
N PHE A 321 18.13 -7.12 11.39
CA PHE A 321 18.41 -8.54 11.36
C PHE A 321 19.51 -8.88 12.36
N ALA A 322 19.29 -9.91 13.15
CA ALA A 322 20.26 -10.37 14.13
C ALA A 322 20.25 -11.88 14.30
N LEU A 323 21.41 -12.53 14.43
CA LEU A 323 21.48 -13.95 14.81
C LEU A 323 20.72 -14.88 13.86
N ASN A 324 20.60 -14.53 12.57
CA ASN A 324 20.11 -15.47 11.56
C ASN A 324 21.30 -16.18 10.92
N ARG A 325 21.06 -17.34 10.31
CA ARG A 325 22.09 -17.98 9.47
C ARG A 325 22.29 -17.19 8.17
N HIS A 326 21.20 -16.81 7.51
CA HIS A 326 21.18 -15.79 6.46
C HIS A 326 20.07 -14.79 6.76
N ASP A 327 20.38 -13.50 6.70
CA ASP A 327 19.38 -12.45 6.85
C ASP A 327 18.54 -12.33 5.58
N ILE A 328 19.19 -12.39 4.42
CA ILE A 328 18.58 -12.39 3.09
C ILE A 328 19.15 -13.56 2.29
N ALA A 329 18.27 -14.39 1.73
CA ALA A 329 18.64 -15.47 0.83
C ALA A 329 17.87 -15.37 -0.49
N SER A 330 18.56 -15.33 -1.64
CA SER A 330 17.91 -15.28 -2.95
C SER A 330 18.62 -16.11 -4.02
N ASN A 331 18.02 -17.25 -4.36
CA ASN A 331 18.69 -18.33 -5.09
C ASN A 331 17.95 -18.79 -6.36
N SER A 332 17.06 -17.96 -6.90
CA SER A 332 16.39 -18.23 -8.17
C SER A 332 16.68 -17.15 -9.21
N PRO A 333 16.63 -17.49 -10.51
CA PRO A 333 16.68 -16.51 -11.60
C PRO A 333 15.58 -15.48 -11.47
N GLU A 334 15.60 -14.42 -12.27
CA GLU A 334 14.51 -13.41 -12.38
C GLU A 334 14.08 -12.71 -11.09
N THR A 335 14.66 -13.06 -9.94
CA THR A 335 14.42 -12.42 -8.67
C THR A 335 14.93 -10.99 -8.75
N VAL A 336 14.11 -10.08 -8.24
CA VAL A 336 14.43 -8.66 -8.15
C VAL A 336 14.31 -8.29 -6.69
N TRP A 337 15.38 -7.82 -6.07
CA TRP A 337 15.30 -7.44 -4.68
C TRP A 337 16.07 -6.18 -4.35
N LYS A 338 15.58 -5.45 -3.36
CA LYS A 338 16.17 -4.19 -2.91
C LYS A 338 16.23 -4.19 -1.39
N LEU A 339 17.41 -3.91 -0.85
CA LEU A 339 17.64 -3.66 0.56
C LEU A 339 17.91 -2.15 0.71
N PHE A 340 17.19 -1.49 1.60
CA PHE A 340 17.33 -0.05 1.82
C PHE A 340 17.27 0.30 3.30
N ARG A 341 18.34 0.92 3.83
CA ARG A 341 18.41 1.33 5.24
C ARG A 341 18.19 0.19 6.23
N CYS A 342 18.60 -1.02 5.89
CA CYS A 342 18.53 -2.17 6.79
C CYS A 342 19.77 -2.23 7.67
N TYR A 343 19.61 -2.81 8.87
CA TYR A 343 20.70 -3.06 9.79
C TYR A 343 20.90 -4.57 9.94
N PHE A 344 22.08 -5.06 9.60
CA PHE A 344 22.49 -6.46 9.71
C PHE A 344 23.56 -6.55 10.79
N ARG A 345 23.28 -7.31 11.85
CA ARG A 345 24.25 -7.50 12.92
C ARG A 345 24.33 -8.92 13.43
N ASP A 346 25.46 -9.25 14.03
CA ASP A 346 25.64 -10.46 14.84
C ASP A 346 25.14 -11.72 14.11
N ASN A 347 25.66 -11.99 12.90
CA ASN A 347 25.25 -13.15 12.11
C ASN A 347 25.53 -14.45 12.90
N ASP A 348 24.81 -15.54 12.64
CA ASP A 348 24.99 -16.82 13.34
C ASP A 348 26.49 -17.19 13.46
N PRO A 349 27.05 -17.20 14.68
CA PRO A 349 28.49 -17.40 14.88
C PRO A 349 28.93 -18.83 14.56
N VAL A 350 28.01 -19.79 14.49
CA VAL A 350 28.34 -21.21 14.32
C VAL A 350 28.75 -21.53 12.88
N GLN A 351 28.14 -20.90 11.89
CA GLN A 351 28.27 -21.34 10.48
C GLN A 351 29.01 -20.38 9.55
N ASN A 352 29.36 -19.18 10.03
CA ASN A 352 30.15 -18.18 9.30
C ASN A 352 29.68 -17.95 7.84
N GLN A 353 28.35 -17.84 7.67
CA GLN A 353 27.71 -17.60 6.39
C GLN A 353 27.51 -16.11 6.14
N CYS A 354 27.31 -15.74 4.86
CA CYS A 354 27.00 -14.36 4.51
C CYS A 354 25.61 -13.96 5.01
N SER A 355 25.48 -12.75 5.55
CA SER A 355 24.21 -12.14 5.96
C SER A 355 23.29 -11.99 4.73
N VAL A 356 23.81 -11.40 3.66
CA VAL A 356 23.13 -11.34 2.35
C VAL A 356 23.78 -12.34 1.42
N ASP A 357 23.08 -13.41 1.11
CA ASP A 357 23.55 -14.48 0.22
C ASP A 357 22.66 -14.62 -1.01
N SER A 358 23.28 -14.65 -2.19
CA SER A 358 22.56 -14.85 -3.44
C SER A 358 23.39 -15.61 -4.47
N HIS A 359 22.84 -16.72 -4.94
CA HIS A 359 23.47 -17.57 -5.94
C HIS A 359 22.43 -18.31 -6.79
N ALA A 360 21.76 -17.59 -7.69
CA ALA A 360 20.78 -18.21 -8.61
C ALA A 360 21.41 -19.34 -9.44
N HIS A 361 20.72 -20.48 -9.50
CA HIS A 361 21.09 -21.61 -10.36
C HIS A 361 20.39 -21.44 -11.72
N GLY A 362 21.11 -21.54 -12.83
CA GLY A 362 20.51 -21.48 -14.18
C GLY A 362 19.91 -20.12 -14.59
N GLY A 363 20.71 -19.27 -15.22
CA GLY A 363 20.28 -17.96 -15.77
C GLY A 363 20.79 -16.76 -14.96
N ARG A 364 21.25 -15.70 -15.65
CA ARG A 364 21.91 -14.52 -15.06
C ARG A 364 20.98 -13.30 -14.87
N THR A 365 19.67 -13.51 -14.77
CA THR A 365 18.66 -12.42 -14.80
C THR A 365 18.31 -11.83 -13.43
N LEU A 366 18.90 -12.35 -12.35
CA LEU A 366 18.73 -11.81 -11.00
C LEU A 366 19.19 -10.35 -10.94
N ARG A 367 18.38 -9.48 -10.34
CA ARG A 367 18.69 -8.06 -10.16
C ARG A 367 18.61 -7.67 -8.69
N PHE A 368 19.59 -6.89 -8.23
CA PHE A 368 19.64 -6.50 -6.83
C PHE A 368 20.04 -5.04 -6.59
N ALA A 369 19.68 -4.51 -5.42
CA ALA A 369 20.21 -3.26 -4.90
C ALA A 369 20.42 -3.34 -3.39
N ILE A 370 21.58 -2.92 -2.90
CA ILE A 370 21.93 -2.83 -1.47
C ILE A 370 22.36 -1.39 -1.21
N LEU A 371 21.50 -0.62 -0.54
CA LEU A 371 21.61 0.83 -0.47
C LEU A 371 21.45 1.33 0.98
N ASN A 372 22.40 2.14 1.45
CA ASN A 372 22.35 2.74 2.80
C ASN A 372 22.17 1.72 3.93
N CYS A 373 22.63 0.48 3.77
CA CYS A 373 22.57 -0.53 4.81
C CYS A 373 23.80 -0.50 5.72
N THR A 374 23.64 -0.98 6.94
CA THR A 374 24.71 -1.09 7.95
C THR A 374 24.97 -2.56 8.24
N PHE A 375 26.24 -2.95 8.26
CA PHE A 375 26.70 -4.30 8.61
C PHE A 375 27.67 -4.22 9.79
N LYS A 376 27.44 -5.02 10.83
CA LYS A 376 28.27 -5.08 12.05
C LYS A 376 28.40 -6.52 12.57
N ASN A 377 29.60 -7.02 12.79
CA ASN A 377 29.81 -8.41 13.27
C ASN A 377 29.14 -9.47 12.36
N THR A 378 29.18 -9.23 11.05
CA THR A 378 28.62 -10.16 10.06
C THR A 378 29.64 -10.41 8.99
N ARG A 379 29.71 -11.63 8.44
CA ARG A 379 30.20 -11.79 7.07
C ARG A 379 29.13 -11.19 6.13
N PRO A 380 29.38 -10.05 5.46
CA PRO A 380 28.27 -9.19 5.06
C PRO A 380 27.54 -9.67 3.80
N ILE A 381 28.25 -9.80 2.67
CA ILE A 381 27.63 -9.99 1.35
C ILE A 381 28.36 -11.10 0.56
N GLY A 382 27.60 -12.09 0.10
CA GLY A 382 28.03 -13.15 -0.81
C GLY A 382 27.15 -13.22 -2.05
N LEU A 383 27.61 -12.69 -3.18
CA LEU A 383 26.85 -12.67 -4.43
C LEU A 383 27.62 -13.45 -5.50
N LYS A 384 27.03 -14.54 -6.00
CA LYS A 384 27.64 -15.39 -7.05
C LYS A 384 27.08 -15.14 -8.44
N SER A 385 25.93 -14.48 -8.56
CA SER A 385 25.29 -14.17 -9.84
C SER A 385 24.35 -12.96 -9.74
N GLY A 386 23.93 -12.45 -10.90
CA GLY A 386 23.02 -11.30 -11.01
C GLY A 386 23.72 -9.99 -11.37
N THR A 387 22.94 -8.92 -11.49
CA THR A 387 23.42 -7.57 -11.78
C THR A 387 22.75 -6.58 -10.84
N GLY A 388 23.52 -5.67 -10.24
CA GLY A 388 22.96 -4.79 -9.23
C GLY A 388 23.85 -3.66 -8.80
N VAL A 389 23.40 -2.95 -7.76
CA VAL A 389 24.08 -1.77 -7.22
C VAL A 389 24.30 -1.97 -5.73
N ILE A 390 25.54 -1.73 -5.28
CA ILE A 390 25.92 -1.68 -3.85
C ILE A 390 26.48 -0.28 -3.62
N LYS A 391 25.75 0.58 -2.90
CA LYS A 391 26.15 1.98 -2.68
C LYS A 391 25.79 2.47 -1.29
N PHE A 392 26.65 3.34 -0.75
CA PHE A 392 26.43 4.07 0.50
C PHE A 392 26.20 3.17 1.73
N ASN A 393 26.69 1.92 1.70
CA ASN A 393 26.59 1.01 2.83
C ASN A 393 27.74 1.26 3.81
N PHE A 394 27.47 1.07 5.09
CA PHE A 394 28.47 1.09 6.15
C PHE A 394 28.84 -0.35 6.54
N PHE A 395 30.13 -0.66 6.51
CA PHE A 395 30.67 -1.92 6.99
C PHE A 395 31.57 -1.62 8.18
N HIS A 396 31.18 -2.09 9.36
CA HIS A 396 31.99 -1.93 10.56
C HIS A 396 33.31 -2.73 10.43
N SER A 397 34.35 -2.37 11.20
CA SER A 397 35.65 -3.04 11.17
C SER A 397 35.62 -4.52 11.61
N SER A 398 34.47 -4.99 12.11
CA SER A 398 34.24 -6.37 12.52
C SER A 398 33.60 -7.25 11.44
N CYS A 399 33.45 -6.73 10.21
CA CYS A 399 32.87 -7.43 9.07
C CYS A 399 33.89 -8.19 8.20
#